data_AF-C3XJ96-F1
#
_entry.id   AF-C3XJ96-F1
#
_cell.length_a   1.000
_cell.length_b   1.000
_cell.length_c   1.000
_cell.angle_alpha   90.00
_cell.angle_beta   90.00
_cell.angle_gamma   90.00
#
_symmetry.space_group_name_H-M   'P 1'
#
loop_
_entity.id
_entity.type
_entity.pdbx_description
1 polymer ?
#
loop_
_entity_poly.entity_id
_entity_poly.type
_entity_poly.pdbx_seq_one_letter_code
_entity_poly.pdbx_strand_id
1 'polypeptide(L)'
;MRQGDGYNFRGRGLLHLTFKDNYHACTRYLHNQGWLSSDIDFEAQPQLVTDSGVYALLSAVWVWNTYRINEQNLYNIAENQDIIHAQYSFTKNRNGTGGTITLNNVSQNLRLITERINGWYNNLAERQQTYTRIKNAEIFKDFE
;
A
#
# COMPACT_ATOMS: atom_id res chain seq x y z
N MET A 1 -22.40 -7.51 2.28
CA MET A 1 -21.52 -7.93 3.39
C MET A 1 -22.28 -8.94 4.24
N ARG A 2 -21.72 -10.14 4.43
CA ARG A 2 -22.29 -11.21 5.24
C ARG A 2 -21.74 -11.13 6.67
N GLN A 3 -22.46 -11.72 7.62
CA GLN A 3 -21.95 -11.87 8.99
C GLN A 3 -20.61 -12.61 8.96
N GLY A 4 -19.61 -12.09 9.68
CA GLY A 4 -18.26 -12.64 9.73
C GLY A 4 -17.26 -12.06 8.71
N ASP A 5 -17.72 -11.35 7.67
CA ASP A 5 -16.81 -10.77 6.66
C ASP A 5 -15.78 -9.81 7.28
N GLY A 6 -16.19 -9.02 8.28
CA GLY A 6 -15.27 -8.09 8.95
C GLY A 6 -14.11 -8.79 9.65
N TYR A 7 -14.37 -9.91 10.32
CA TYR A 7 -13.32 -10.70 10.96
C TYR A 7 -12.50 -11.49 9.93
N ASN A 8 -13.18 -12.16 9.00
CA ASN A 8 -12.55 -13.04 8.02
C ASN A 8 -11.65 -12.28 7.04
N PHE A 9 -12.04 -11.08 6.61
CA PHE A 9 -11.33 -10.27 5.60
C PHE A 9 -10.75 -8.97 6.18
N ARG A 10 -10.28 -9.04 7.44
CA ARG A 10 -9.46 -8.01 8.08
C ARG A 10 -8.10 -7.84 7.38
N GLY A 11 -7.43 -6.72 7.64
CA GLY A 11 -6.10 -6.43 7.09
C GLY A 11 -5.06 -7.51 7.40
N ARG A 12 -4.39 -8.04 6.37
CA ARG A 12 -3.26 -8.99 6.46
C ARG A 12 -2.13 -8.65 5.50
N GLY A 13 -0.95 -9.23 5.73
CA GLY A 13 0.22 -9.03 4.89
C GLY A 13 0.84 -7.64 4.99
N LEU A 14 1.80 -7.33 4.12
CA LEU A 14 2.66 -6.14 4.23
C LEU A 14 1.92 -4.81 3.98
N LEU A 15 0.87 -4.84 3.16
CA LEU A 15 0.05 -3.66 2.81
C LEU A 15 -1.41 -3.79 3.26
N HIS A 16 -1.68 -4.63 4.27
CA HIS A 16 -3.00 -4.75 4.89
C HIS A 16 -4.14 -5.05 3.89
N LEU A 17 -4.04 -6.14 3.13
CA LEU A 17 -5.11 -6.61 2.26
C LEU A 17 -6.40 -6.79 3.06
N THR A 18 -7.45 -6.04 2.70
CA THR A 18 -8.70 -5.90 3.46
C THR A 18 -9.88 -5.97 2.49
N PHE A 19 -11.04 -6.41 2.98
CA PHE A 19 -12.28 -6.62 2.24
C PHE A 19 -12.27 -7.86 1.35
N LYS A 20 -13.37 -8.61 1.41
CA LYS A 20 -13.57 -9.87 0.69
C LYS A 20 -13.22 -9.76 -0.81
N ASP A 21 -13.73 -8.73 -1.47
CA ASP A 21 -13.53 -8.53 -2.90
C ASP A 21 -12.06 -8.34 -3.28
N ASN A 22 -11.24 -7.77 -2.38
CA ASN A 22 -9.80 -7.62 -2.63
C ASN A 22 -9.06 -8.95 -2.47
N TYR A 23 -9.46 -9.81 -1.53
CA TYR A 23 -8.90 -11.17 -1.43
C TYR A 23 -9.20 -11.98 -2.70
N HIS A 24 -10.44 -11.87 -3.21
CA HIS A 24 -10.84 -12.46 -4.49
C HIS A 24 -10.02 -11.92 -5.68
N ALA A 25 -9.97 -10.59 -5.83
CA ALA A 25 -9.30 -9.94 -6.94
C ALA A 25 -7.78 -10.17 -6.93
N CYS A 26 -7.17 -10.19 -5.75
CA CYS A 26 -5.75 -10.52 -5.57
C CYS A 26 -5.46 -11.96 -6.03
N THR A 27 -6.24 -12.94 -5.57
CA THR A 27 -6.12 -14.34 -5.99
C THR A 27 -6.17 -14.47 -7.51
N ARG A 28 -7.20 -13.89 -8.14
CA ARG A 28 -7.36 -13.92 -9.61
C ARG A 28 -6.21 -13.26 -10.34
N TYR A 29 -5.74 -12.10 -9.87
CA TYR A 29 -4.60 -11.43 -10.47
C TYR A 29 -3.36 -12.32 -10.44
N LEU A 30 -3.04 -12.90 -9.28
CA LEU A 30 -1.82 -13.71 -9.12
C LEU A 30 -1.88 -15.02 -9.91
N HIS A 31 -3.05 -15.65 -10.01
CA HIS A 31 -3.28 -16.78 -10.93
C HIS A 31 -3.04 -16.38 -12.38
N ASN A 32 -3.57 -15.24 -12.82
CA ASN A 32 -3.37 -14.76 -14.18
C ASN A 32 -1.91 -14.40 -14.50
N GLN A 33 -1.12 -14.02 -13.49
CA GLN A 33 0.33 -13.83 -13.64
C GLN A 33 1.11 -15.16 -13.64
N GLY A 34 0.49 -16.29 -13.26
CA GLY A 34 1.17 -17.56 -13.04
C GLY A 34 2.03 -17.59 -11.77
N TRP A 35 1.82 -16.65 -10.84
CA TRP A 35 2.62 -16.53 -9.61
C TRP A 35 2.01 -17.25 -8.41
N LEU A 36 0.79 -17.74 -8.56
CA LEU A 36 0.06 -18.46 -7.53
C LEU A 36 -0.37 -19.82 -8.11
N SER A 37 -0.15 -20.89 -7.35
CA SER A 37 -0.61 -22.22 -7.73
C SER A 37 -2.14 -22.26 -7.78
N SER A 38 -2.69 -22.99 -8.75
CA SER A 38 -4.14 -23.00 -9.04
C SER A 38 -5.05 -23.48 -7.90
N ASP A 39 -4.49 -24.17 -6.91
CA ASP A 39 -5.17 -24.69 -5.73
C ASP A 39 -5.25 -23.67 -4.57
N ILE A 40 -4.59 -22.52 -4.68
CA ILE A 40 -4.60 -21.50 -3.63
C ILE A 40 -5.70 -20.47 -3.88
N ASP A 41 -6.50 -20.20 -2.85
CA ASP A 41 -7.55 -19.16 -2.89
C ASP A 41 -7.53 -18.34 -1.60
N PHE A 42 -7.18 -17.06 -1.69
CA PHE A 42 -7.13 -16.18 -0.51
C PHE A 42 -8.53 -15.77 -0.03
N GLU A 43 -9.57 -15.81 -0.85
CA GLU A 43 -10.94 -15.60 -0.37
C GLU A 43 -11.41 -16.77 0.49
N ALA A 44 -11.09 -18.00 0.06
CA ALA A 44 -11.42 -19.22 0.81
C ALA A 44 -10.53 -19.42 2.04
N GLN A 45 -9.25 -19.03 1.96
CA GLN A 45 -8.23 -19.25 2.98
C GLN A 45 -7.47 -17.95 3.31
N PRO A 46 -8.14 -16.91 3.86
CA PRO A 46 -7.54 -15.59 4.04
C PRO A 46 -6.34 -15.57 5.00
N GLN A 47 -6.21 -16.55 5.90
CA GLN A 47 -5.06 -16.70 6.80
C GLN A 47 -3.73 -16.94 6.06
N LEU A 48 -3.76 -17.49 4.84
CA LEU A 48 -2.56 -17.73 4.04
C LEU A 48 -1.73 -16.46 3.80
N VAL A 49 -2.39 -15.30 3.69
CA VAL A 49 -1.74 -14.00 3.53
C VAL A 49 -0.94 -13.58 4.77
N THR A 50 -1.27 -14.12 5.94
CA THR A 50 -0.51 -13.93 7.18
C THR A 50 0.54 -15.02 7.38
N ASP A 51 0.17 -16.28 7.15
CA ASP A 51 0.97 -17.44 7.55
C ASP A 51 2.17 -17.71 6.63
N SER A 52 2.18 -17.12 5.42
CA SER A 52 3.25 -17.25 4.43
C SER A 52 3.84 -15.91 4.04
N GLY A 53 5.16 -15.76 4.21
CA GLY A 53 5.90 -14.57 3.77
C GLY A 53 5.81 -14.33 2.26
N VAL A 54 5.79 -15.40 1.46
CA VAL A 54 5.62 -15.31 0.00
C VAL A 54 4.24 -14.75 -0.35
N TYR A 55 3.17 -15.24 0.29
CA TYR A 55 1.82 -14.76 0.02
C TYR A 55 1.59 -13.35 0.57
N ALA A 56 2.20 -13.01 1.71
CA ALA A 56 2.24 -11.64 2.21
C ALA A 56 2.87 -10.69 1.19
N LEU A 57 4.01 -11.06 0.58
CA LEU A 57 4.69 -10.29 -0.45
C LEU A 57 3.85 -10.19 -1.74
N LEU A 58 3.35 -11.30 -2.27
CA LEU A 58 2.54 -11.31 -3.49
C LEU A 58 1.26 -10.47 -3.34
N SER A 59 0.61 -10.52 -2.18
CA SER A 59 -0.54 -9.65 -1.89
C SER A 59 -0.18 -8.16 -1.93
N ALA A 60 1.01 -7.80 -1.46
CA ALA A 60 1.49 -6.43 -1.49
C ALA A 60 1.84 -5.99 -2.92
N VAL A 61 2.44 -6.87 -3.73
CA VAL A 61 2.69 -6.63 -5.16
C VAL A 61 1.38 -6.38 -5.91
N TRP A 62 0.32 -7.13 -5.61
CA TRP A 62 -1.00 -6.87 -6.19
C TRP A 62 -1.52 -5.47 -5.83
N VAL A 63 -1.47 -5.08 -4.55
CA VAL A 63 -1.87 -3.73 -4.11
C VAL A 63 -1.06 -2.68 -4.87
N TRP A 64 0.27 -2.84 -4.96
CA TRP A 64 1.17 -1.91 -5.62
C TRP A 64 0.84 -1.71 -7.11
N ASN A 65 0.46 -2.79 -7.80
CA ASN A 65 0.15 -2.76 -9.23
C ASN A 65 -1.29 -2.37 -9.57
N THR A 66 -2.23 -2.46 -8.62
CA THR A 66 -3.67 -2.31 -8.92
C THR A 66 -4.34 -1.13 -8.23
N TYR A 67 -3.85 -0.67 -7.09
CA TYR A 67 -4.44 0.49 -6.42
C TYR A 67 -4.10 1.75 -7.20
N ARG A 68 -5.13 2.53 -7.54
CA ARG A 68 -4.99 3.73 -8.37
C ARG A 68 -5.35 5.02 -7.65
N ILE A 69 -4.63 6.08 -7.98
CA ILE A 69 -4.96 7.48 -7.68
C ILE A 69 -4.54 8.33 -8.88
N ASN A 70 -5.38 9.29 -9.28
CA ASN A 70 -5.17 10.11 -10.48
C ASN A 70 -4.86 9.24 -11.72
N GLU A 71 -5.65 8.19 -11.93
CA GLU A 71 -5.56 7.24 -13.05
C GLU A 71 -4.29 6.35 -13.08
N GLN A 72 -3.32 6.59 -12.20
CA GLN A 72 -2.06 5.85 -12.12
C GLN A 72 -2.08 4.84 -10.98
N ASN A 73 -1.42 3.69 -11.18
CA ASN A 73 -1.17 2.76 -10.07
C ASN A 73 0.07 3.19 -9.25
N LEU A 74 0.27 2.58 -8.09
CA LEU A 74 1.36 2.98 -7.19
C LEU A 74 2.74 2.74 -7.80
N TYR A 75 2.88 1.66 -8.58
CA TYR A 75 4.08 1.37 -9.36
C TYR A 75 4.45 2.53 -10.29
N ASN A 76 3.54 2.95 -11.18
CA ASN A 76 3.80 4.04 -12.12
C ASN A 76 4.09 5.37 -11.38
N ILE A 77 3.42 5.61 -10.25
CA ILE A 77 3.71 6.79 -9.43
C ILE A 77 5.15 6.75 -8.91
N ALA A 78 5.64 5.59 -8.47
CA ALA A 78 7.00 5.46 -7.97
C ALA A 78 8.08 5.62 -9.06
N GLU A 79 7.78 5.18 -10.28
CA GLU A 79 8.68 5.29 -11.44
C GLU A 79 8.78 6.71 -12.00
N ASN A 80 7.74 7.53 -11.82
CA ASN A 80 7.75 8.90 -12.29
C ASN A 80 8.83 9.74 -11.58
N GLN A 81 9.32 10.76 -12.27
CA GLN A 81 10.18 11.77 -11.66
C GLN A 81 9.53 12.34 -10.39
N ASP A 82 10.22 12.20 -9.27
CA ASP A 82 9.73 12.69 -8.00
C ASP A 82 9.97 14.20 -7.88
N ILE A 83 8.93 14.92 -7.44
CA ILE A 83 8.97 16.36 -7.18
C ILE A 83 9.01 16.54 -5.67
N ILE A 84 10.01 17.26 -5.17
CA ILE A 84 10.13 17.58 -3.75
C ILE A 84 9.50 18.94 -3.47
N HIS A 85 8.43 18.97 -2.68
CA HIS A 85 7.84 20.20 -2.19
C HIS A 85 8.64 20.72 -1.00
N ALA A 86 9.21 21.92 -1.12
CA ALA A 86 9.96 22.55 -0.03
C ALA A 86 9.14 22.66 1.26
N GLN A 87 7.84 22.95 1.11
CA GLN A 87 6.86 22.95 2.19
C GLN A 87 5.51 22.45 1.65
N TYR A 88 4.85 21.59 2.42
CA TYR A 88 3.51 21.08 2.11
C TYR A 88 2.62 21.11 3.35
N SER A 89 1.45 21.74 3.23
CA SER A 89 0.48 21.85 4.32
C SER A 89 -0.80 21.08 4.00
N PHE A 90 -1.34 20.35 4.98
CA PHE A 90 -2.60 19.64 4.86
C PHE A 90 -3.36 19.60 6.19
N THR A 91 -4.68 19.52 6.11
CA THR A 91 -5.54 19.40 7.30
C THR A 91 -5.67 17.94 7.70
N LYS A 92 -5.39 17.62 8.97
CA LYS A 92 -5.59 16.27 9.50
C LYS A 92 -7.03 16.09 9.96
N ASN A 93 -7.93 15.61 9.11
CA ASN A 93 -9.29 15.29 9.55
C ASN A 93 -9.35 13.92 10.25
N ARG A 94 -9.06 13.88 11.56
CA ARG A 94 -9.57 12.82 12.45
C ARG A 94 -10.78 13.38 13.20
N ASN A 95 -11.96 12.85 12.92
CA ASN A 95 -13.18 13.02 13.75
C ASN A 95 -13.53 14.47 14.16
N GLY A 96 -13.28 15.46 13.29
CA GLY A 96 -13.75 16.84 13.50
C GLY A 96 -12.86 17.75 14.36
N THR A 97 -11.67 17.31 14.81
CA THR A 97 -10.71 18.12 15.60
C THR A 97 -9.36 18.29 14.91
N GLY A 98 -9.38 18.52 13.59
CA GLY A 98 -8.18 18.56 12.77
C GLY A 98 -7.47 19.92 12.72
N GLY A 99 -6.20 19.96 13.10
CA GLY A 99 -5.30 21.09 12.83
C GLY A 99 -4.58 20.96 11.46
N THR A 100 -4.06 22.08 10.98
CA THR A 100 -3.16 22.12 9.80
C THR A 100 -1.78 21.61 10.20
N ILE A 101 -1.27 20.62 9.47
CA ILE A 101 0.11 20.13 9.59
C ILE A 101 0.89 20.69 8.41
N THR A 102 2.09 21.19 8.69
CA THR A 102 3.06 21.62 7.67
C THR A 102 4.30 20.74 7.76
N LEU A 103 4.72 20.15 6.65
CA LEU A 103 5.92 19.35 6.52
C LEU A 103 6.86 19.98 5.48
N ASN A 104 8.16 19.78 5.66
CA ASN A 104 9.19 20.27 4.74
C ASN A 104 9.74 19.13 3.89
N ASN A 105 10.23 19.45 2.69
CA ASN A 105 10.88 18.53 1.77
C ASN A 105 10.07 17.24 1.50
N VAL A 106 8.79 17.40 1.17
CA VAL A 106 7.87 16.27 0.98
C VAL A 106 7.93 15.76 -0.47
N SER A 107 8.18 14.47 -0.62
CA SER A 107 8.08 13.75 -1.90
C SER A 107 6.63 13.73 -2.39
N GLN A 108 6.40 14.22 -3.61
CA GLN A 108 5.10 14.20 -4.28
C GLN A 108 4.64 12.76 -4.54
N ASN A 109 5.55 11.86 -4.94
CA ASN A 109 5.21 10.46 -5.20
C ASN A 109 4.80 9.76 -3.89
N LEU A 110 5.59 9.92 -2.83
CA LEU A 110 5.30 9.33 -1.52
C LEU A 110 3.99 9.87 -0.95
N ARG A 111 3.68 11.14 -1.18
CA ARG A 111 2.40 11.75 -0.78
C ARG A 111 1.22 11.06 -1.45
N LEU A 112 1.24 10.90 -2.78
CA LEU A 112 0.17 10.24 -3.53
C LEU A 112 0.00 8.78 -3.11
N ILE A 113 1.11 8.06 -2.92
CA ILE A 113 1.11 6.67 -2.45
C ILE A 113 0.51 6.57 -1.04
N THR A 114 0.90 7.47 -0.13
CA THR A 114 0.37 7.51 1.24
C THR A 114 -1.12 7.78 1.25
N GLU A 115 -1.56 8.77 0.47
CA GLU A 115 -2.96 9.15 0.31
C GLU A 115 -3.81 7.97 -0.15
N ARG A 116 -3.31 7.22 -1.13
CA ARG A 116 -4.05 6.08 -1.67
C ARG A 116 -4.11 4.89 -0.72
N ILE A 117 -3.05 4.62 0.05
CA ILE A 117 -2.97 3.47 0.94
C ILE A 117 -3.83 3.66 2.20
N ASN A 118 -3.75 4.80 2.88
CA ASN A 118 -4.42 4.99 4.17
C ASN A 118 -5.68 5.84 4.11
N GLY A 119 -6.03 6.38 2.93
CA GLY A 119 -7.02 7.43 2.80
C GLY A 119 -6.56 8.66 3.55
N TRP A 120 -5.98 9.63 2.84
CA TRP A 120 -5.31 10.84 3.36
C TRP A 120 -3.85 10.65 3.78
N TYR A 121 -3.24 11.73 4.28
CA TYR A 121 -1.83 11.86 4.65
C TYR A 121 -1.50 11.32 6.04
N ASN A 122 -2.25 10.32 6.51
CA ASN A 122 -1.99 9.70 7.82
C ASN A 122 -0.58 9.08 7.83
N ASN A 123 0.20 9.50 8.83
CA ASN A 123 1.60 9.10 9.04
C ASN A 123 2.56 9.48 7.89
N LEU A 124 2.23 10.51 7.10
CA LEU A 124 3.08 10.95 5.98
C LEU A 124 4.48 11.35 6.45
N ALA A 125 4.60 12.00 7.61
CA ALA A 125 5.88 12.42 8.18
C ALA A 125 6.78 11.20 8.49
N GLU A 126 6.23 10.19 9.15
CA GLU A 126 6.95 8.96 9.52
C GLU A 126 7.31 8.13 8.29
N ARG A 127 6.43 8.09 7.28
CA ARG A 127 6.70 7.46 5.98
C ARG A 127 7.83 8.16 5.24
N GLN A 128 7.87 9.50 5.26
CA GLN A 128 8.94 10.30 4.65
C GLN A 128 10.28 10.01 5.32
N GLN A 129 10.32 9.98 6.64
CA GLN A 129 11.54 9.63 7.39
C GLN A 129 12.02 8.21 7.04
N THR A 130 11.10 7.25 6.97
CA THR A 130 11.42 5.86 6.63
C THR A 130 11.93 5.73 5.19
N TYR A 131 11.27 6.38 4.23
CA TYR A 131 11.69 6.41 2.83
C TYR A 131 13.10 6.98 2.68
N THR A 132 13.36 8.16 3.27
CA THR A 132 14.68 8.79 3.23
C THR A 132 15.75 7.90 3.87
N ARG A 133 15.46 7.27 5.01
CA ARG A 133 16.38 6.35 5.69
C ARG A 133 16.74 5.16 4.81
N ILE A 134 15.76 4.51 4.18
CA ILE A 134 16.00 3.33 3.32
C ILE A 134 16.78 3.73 2.06
N LYS A 135 16.41 4.85 1.42
CA LYS A 135 17.09 5.37 0.23
C LYS A 135 18.56 5.67 0.52
N ASN A 136 18.85 6.32 1.63
CA ASN A 136 20.22 6.69 2.02
C ASN A 136 21.05 5.50 2.51
N ALA A 137 20.41 4.40 2.93
CA ALA A 137 21.12 3.20 3.36
C ALA A 137 21.64 2.37 2.18
N GLU A 138 21.22 2.69 0.94
CA GLU A 138 21.66 2.03 -0.30
C GLU A 138 21.55 0.50 -0.26
N ILE A 139 20.59 -0.04 0.50
CA ILE A 139 20.46 -1.48 0.73
C ILE A 139 20.05 -2.26 -0.53
N PHE A 140 19.65 -1.56 -1.59
CA PHE A 140 19.24 -2.14 -2.87
C PHE A 140 20.22 -1.87 -4.01
N LYS A 141 21.38 -1.26 -3.75
CA LYS A 141 22.37 -0.93 -4.79
C LYS A 141 22.91 -2.14 -5.56
N ASP A 142 22.84 -3.31 -4.95
CA ASP A 142 23.33 -4.57 -5.53
C ASP A 142 22.26 -5.29 -6.39
N PHE A 143 21.06 -4.71 -6.53
CA PHE A 143 19.95 -5.26 -7.33
C PHE A 143 19.78 -4.57 -8.70
N GLU A 144 20.70 -3.67 -9.07
CA GLU A 144 20.74 -2.98 -10.38
C GLU A 144 21.57 -3.73 -11.42
#